data_AF-X0TIE4-F1
#
_entry.id   AF-X0TIE4-F1
#
_cell.length_a   1.000
_cell.length_b   1.000
_cell.length_c   1.000
_cell.angle_alpha   90.00
_cell.angle_beta   90.00
_cell.angle_gamma   90.00
#
_symmetry.space_group_name_H-M   'P 1'
#
loop_
_entity.id
_entity.type
_entity.pdbx_description
1 polymer ?
#
loop_
_entity_poly.entity_id
_entity_poly.type
_entity_poly.pdbx_seq_one_letter_code
_entity_poly.pdbx_strand_id
1 'polypeptide(L)'
;MTQIYEKYLNDIKVNGKAGIWTNLKGVEDTEAGIVTALPAQEAKEKADEASGTSKSIESKDQPRKILEQHRTWDIKGNGIEEPYIITVDLETENVLRIEEKTQDYFTAYNFIPNPNSWMGLGFGHLLEHLNHSVNSLTNQLIDAGTLSNTICGFFNERAGIKAGDLSFDMGEFQG
;
A
#
# COMPACT_ATOMS: atom_id res chain seq x y z
N MET A 1 -6.47 -12.55 -14.64
CA MET A 1 -6.20 -13.31 -13.40
C MET A 1 -7.52 -13.53 -12.69
N THR A 2 -7.83 -14.75 -12.27
CA THR A 2 -9.12 -15.10 -11.64
C THR A 2 -8.91 -15.48 -10.18
N GLN A 3 -9.62 -14.82 -9.28
CA GLN A 3 -9.62 -15.09 -7.85
C GLN A 3 -11.00 -15.61 -7.43
N ILE A 4 -11.03 -16.57 -6.52
CA ILE A 4 -12.25 -17.20 -6.02
C ILE A 4 -12.38 -16.87 -4.54
N TYR A 5 -13.54 -16.38 -4.14
CA TYR A 5 -13.88 -16.08 -2.75
C TYR A 5 -15.11 -16.89 -2.33
N GLU A 6 -15.15 -17.26 -1.06
CA GLU A 6 -16.33 -17.85 -0.44
C GLU A 6 -16.97 -16.78 0.46
N LYS A 7 -18.24 -16.44 0.23
CA LYS A 7 -18.97 -15.45 1.03
C LYS A 7 -20.29 -16.02 1.54
N TYR A 8 -20.60 -15.74 2.80
CA TYR A 8 -21.89 -16.08 3.39
C TYR A 8 -22.99 -15.13 2.92
N LEU A 9 -24.23 -15.61 2.93
CA LEU A 9 -25.39 -14.86 2.46
C LEU A 9 -25.53 -13.48 3.13
N ASN A 10 -25.18 -13.37 4.42
CA ASN A 10 -25.22 -12.09 5.14
C ASN A 10 -24.24 -11.07 4.55
N ASP A 11 -23.02 -11.50 4.19
CA ASP A 11 -22.02 -10.60 3.60
C ASP A 11 -22.45 -10.13 2.21
N ILE A 12 -23.13 -10.99 1.45
CA ILE A 12 -23.71 -10.64 0.15
C ILE A 12 -24.81 -9.58 0.33
N LYS A 13 -25.69 -9.75 1.34
CA LYS A 13 -26.73 -8.76 1.68
C LYS A 13 -26.16 -7.42 2.11
N VAL A 14 -25.09 -7.42 2.90
CA VAL A 14 -24.39 -6.19 3.33
C VAL A 14 -23.81 -5.45 2.11
N ASN A 15 -23.15 -6.16 1.20
CA ASN A 15 -22.59 -5.53 -0.02
C ASN A 15 -23.68 -5.03 -0.97
N GLY A 16 -24.83 -5.70 -1.03
CA GLY A 16 -26.01 -5.25 -1.76
C GLY A 16 -26.59 -3.95 -1.17
N LYS A 17 -26.79 -3.90 0.15
CA LYS A 17 -27.28 -2.68 0.84
C LYS A 17 -26.32 -1.49 0.71
N ALA A 18 -25.01 -1.76 0.65
CA ALA A 18 -24.00 -0.75 0.41
C ALA A 18 -23.97 -0.23 -1.05
N GLY A 19 -24.76 -0.83 -1.95
CA GLY A 19 -24.79 -0.47 -3.38
C GLY A 19 -23.55 -0.91 -4.17
N ILE A 20 -22.70 -1.76 -3.57
CA ILE A 20 -21.46 -2.23 -4.20
C ILE A 20 -21.78 -3.34 -5.21
N TRP A 21 -22.76 -4.20 -4.89
CA TRP A 21 -23.20 -5.31 -5.74
C TRP A 21 -24.62 -5.11 -6.21
N THR A 22 -24.84 -5.33 -7.50
CA THR A 22 -26.12 -5.22 -8.20
C THR A 22 -26.56 -6.59 -8.71
N ASN A 23 -27.86 -6.78 -9.01
CA ASN A 23 -28.41 -8.04 -9.54
C ASN A 23 -28.28 -9.27 -8.61
N LEU A 24 -28.59 -9.09 -7.33
CA LEU A 24 -28.57 -10.17 -6.34
C LEU A 24 -29.78 -11.12 -6.48
N LYS A 25 -29.66 -12.20 -7.27
CA LYS A 25 -30.71 -13.24 -7.34
C LYS A 25 -30.61 -14.23 -6.18
N GLY A 26 -31.76 -14.58 -5.61
CA GLY A 26 -31.85 -15.55 -4.49
C GLY A 26 -31.25 -15.04 -3.18
N VAL A 27 -31.10 -13.72 -3.03
CA VAL A 27 -30.69 -13.01 -1.81
C VAL A 27 -31.76 -11.99 -1.39
N GLU A 28 -32.88 -11.95 -2.13
CA GLU A 28 -34.01 -11.09 -1.89
C GLU A 28 -34.62 -11.40 -0.51
N ASP A 29 -34.60 -10.41 0.39
CA ASP A 29 -35.67 -10.33 1.38
C ASP A 29 -36.92 -10.01 0.56
N THR A 30 -37.84 -10.97 0.42
CA THR A 30 -39.10 -10.76 -0.27
C THR A 30 -39.90 -9.64 0.39
N GLU A 31 -39.76 -8.43 -0.12
CA GLU A 31 -40.88 -7.57 -0.47
C GLU A 31 -40.62 -6.92 -1.84
N ALA A 32 -41.59 -7.15 -2.74
CA ALA A 32 -41.86 -6.48 -4.00
C ALA A 32 -41.07 -6.88 -5.26
N GLY A 33 -41.73 -7.66 -6.12
CA GLY A 33 -41.85 -7.26 -7.54
C GLY A 33 -41.37 -8.27 -8.61
N ILE A 34 -42.24 -9.23 -8.93
CA ILE A 34 -42.49 -9.90 -10.23
C ILE A 34 -41.55 -9.50 -11.39
N VAL A 35 -40.92 -10.49 -12.08
CA VAL A 35 -40.95 -10.67 -13.57
C VAL A 35 -40.49 -12.10 -13.98
N THR A 36 -41.43 -12.85 -14.56
CA THR A 36 -41.41 -13.99 -15.53
C THR A 36 -40.35 -15.11 -15.49
N ALA A 37 -40.86 -16.33 -15.35
CA ALA A 37 -40.19 -17.61 -15.48
C ALA A 37 -39.77 -17.98 -16.92
N LEU A 38 -38.64 -18.68 -17.06
CA LEU A 38 -38.16 -19.37 -18.27
C LEU A 38 -38.38 -20.89 -18.14
N PRO A 39 -38.74 -21.61 -19.22
CA PRO A 39 -39.37 -22.95 -19.19
C PRO A 39 -38.38 -24.12 -19.00
N ALA A 40 -37.23 -23.92 -18.38
CA ALA A 40 -36.18 -24.95 -18.24
C ALA A 40 -36.24 -25.74 -16.92
N GLN A 41 -37.16 -25.40 -16.01
CA GLN A 41 -37.22 -25.97 -14.66
C GLN A 41 -37.93 -27.34 -14.60
N GLU A 42 -38.90 -27.60 -15.49
CA GLU A 42 -39.74 -28.81 -15.42
C GLU A 42 -38.98 -30.14 -15.70
N ALA A 43 -37.84 -30.08 -16.40
CA ALA A 43 -37.05 -31.28 -16.72
C ALA A 43 -36.12 -31.74 -15.58
N LYS A 44 -35.77 -30.85 -14.64
CA LYS A 44 -34.94 -31.19 -13.47
C LYS A 44 -35.79 -31.74 -12.31
N GLU A 45 -37.02 -31.26 -12.15
CA GLU A 45 -37.90 -31.66 -11.05
C GLU A 45 -38.27 -33.16 -11.08
N LYS A 46 -38.43 -33.76 -12.26
CA LYS A 46 -38.75 -35.20 -12.37
C LYS A 46 -37.57 -36.15 -12.16
N ALA A 47 -36.33 -35.66 -12.22
CA ALA A 47 -35.15 -36.47 -11.90
C ALA A 47 -34.83 -36.45 -10.40
N ASP A 48 -35.17 -35.36 -9.71
CA ASP A 48 -34.88 -35.16 -8.29
C ASP A 48 -35.83 -35.93 -7.35
N GLU A 49 -37.06 -36.26 -7.77
CA GLU A 49 -37.98 -37.13 -6.99
C GLU A 49 -37.48 -38.58 -6.86
N ALA A 50 -36.69 -39.08 -7.81
CA ALA A 50 -36.24 -40.47 -7.81
C ALA A 50 -35.01 -40.74 -6.93
N SER A 51 -34.24 -39.70 -6.55
CA SER A 51 -32.95 -39.87 -5.86
C SER A 51 -33.01 -39.68 -4.34
N GLY A 52 -34.13 -39.18 -3.79
CA GLY A 52 -34.25 -38.93 -2.35
C GLY A 52 -33.25 -37.91 -1.80
N THR A 53 -32.55 -37.17 -2.68
CA THR A 53 -31.63 -36.11 -2.31
C THR A 53 -32.31 -34.78 -2.59
N SER A 54 -33.14 -34.29 -1.66
CA SER A 54 -33.48 -32.87 -1.68
C SER A 54 -32.18 -32.11 -1.42
N LYS A 55 -31.68 -31.37 -2.41
CA LYS A 55 -30.75 -30.27 -2.09
C LYS A 55 -31.56 -29.32 -1.21
N SER A 56 -31.24 -29.32 0.08
CA SER A 56 -31.81 -28.40 1.05
C SER A 56 -31.57 -26.97 0.55
N ILE A 57 -32.62 -26.34 0.03
CA ILE A 57 -32.63 -24.95 -0.43
C ILE A 57 -32.45 -23.97 0.76
N GLU A 58 -32.46 -24.46 1.99
CA GLU A 58 -32.29 -23.64 3.19
C GLU A 58 -31.07 -24.07 4.01
N SER A 59 -29.88 -23.73 3.55
CA SER A 59 -28.77 -23.54 4.47
C SER A 59 -28.37 -22.08 4.42
N LYS A 60 -28.90 -21.29 5.37
CA LYS A 60 -28.47 -19.91 5.63
C LYS A 60 -26.96 -19.81 5.92
N ASP A 61 -26.30 -20.95 6.09
CA ASP A 61 -24.93 -21.11 6.60
C ASP A 61 -23.97 -21.72 5.57
N GLN A 62 -24.40 -21.98 4.32
CA GLN A 62 -23.48 -22.41 3.26
C GLN A 62 -22.91 -21.20 2.51
N PRO A 63 -21.58 -21.08 2.38
CA PRO A 63 -20.98 -19.98 1.63
C PRO A 63 -21.15 -20.17 0.13
N ARG A 64 -21.49 -19.08 -0.58
CA ARG A 64 -21.51 -19.04 -2.05
C ARG A 64 -20.14 -18.73 -2.60
N LYS A 65 -19.84 -19.28 -3.77
CA LYS A 65 -18.60 -19.00 -4.50
C LYS A 65 -18.75 -17.78 -5.40
N ILE A 66 -17.95 -16.77 -5.11
CA ILE A 66 -17.84 -15.55 -5.91
C ILE A 66 -16.54 -15.59 -6.71
N LEU A 67 -16.65 -15.37 -8.01
CA LEU A 67 -15.52 -15.26 -8.91
C LEU A 67 -15.21 -13.79 -9.16
N GLU A 68 -13.96 -13.38 -8.93
CA GLU A 68 -13.45 -12.08 -9.37
C GLU A 68 -12.44 -12.29 -10.50
N GLN A 69 -12.71 -11.69 -11.65
CA GLN A 69 -11.88 -11.81 -12.84
C GLN A 69 -11.31 -10.47 -13.25
N HIS A 70 -9.97 -10.39 -13.31
CA HIS A 70 -9.23 -9.27 -13.86
C HIS A 70 -8.94 -9.57 -15.33
N ARG A 71 -9.60 -8.86 -16.25
CA ARG A 71 -9.46 -9.05 -17.70
C ARG A 71 -9.53 -7.72 -18.46
N THR A 72 -8.93 -7.67 -19.64
CA THR A 72 -9.18 -6.61 -20.61
C THR A 72 -10.47 -6.92 -21.36
N TRP A 73 -11.30 -5.90 -21.60
CA TRP A 73 -12.54 -6.04 -22.35
C TRP A 73 -12.90 -4.71 -23.03
N ASP A 74 -13.22 -4.77 -24.32
CA ASP A 74 -13.81 -3.64 -25.05
C ASP A 74 -15.35 -3.64 -24.88
N ILE A 75 -15.82 -2.95 -23.84
CA ILE A 75 -17.27 -2.77 -23.59
C ILE A 75 -17.88 -1.74 -24.55
N LYS A 76 -17.06 -0.79 -25.04
CA LYS A 76 -17.51 0.37 -25.84
C LYS A 76 -17.54 0.06 -27.34
N GLY A 77 -16.97 -1.06 -27.77
CA GLY A 77 -16.89 -1.48 -29.18
C GLY A 77 -16.01 -0.58 -30.03
N ASN A 78 -15.03 0.09 -29.43
CA ASN A 78 -14.15 1.05 -30.11
C ASN A 78 -12.81 0.42 -30.56
N GLY A 79 -12.61 -0.87 -30.33
CA GLY A 79 -11.40 -1.61 -30.64
C GLY A 79 -10.26 -1.43 -29.62
N ILE A 80 -10.49 -0.74 -28.51
CA ILE A 80 -9.52 -0.55 -27.43
C ILE A 80 -10.00 -1.32 -26.20
N GLU A 81 -9.27 -2.37 -25.84
CA GLU A 81 -9.62 -3.12 -24.63
C GLU A 81 -9.12 -2.40 -23.38
N GLU A 82 -10.05 -2.03 -22.50
CA GLU A 82 -9.76 -1.42 -21.21
C GLU A 82 -9.75 -2.51 -20.11
N PRO A 83 -8.92 -2.35 -19.06
CA PRO A 83 -8.86 -3.30 -17.95
C PRO A 83 -10.08 -3.16 -17.03
N TYR A 84 -10.79 -4.27 -16.80
CA TYR A 84 -11.95 -4.36 -15.91
C TYR A 84 -11.77 -5.45 -14.84
N ILE A 85 -12.41 -5.21 -13.69
CA ILE A 85 -12.61 -6.19 -12.63
C ILE A 85 -14.09 -6.57 -12.66
N ILE A 86 -14.36 -7.85 -12.93
CA ILE A 86 -15.72 -8.39 -13.02
C ILE A 86 -15.93 -9.36 -11.87
N THR A 87 -16.96 -9.10 -11.06
CA THR A 87 -17.37 -9.99 -9.96
C THR A 87 -18.63 -10.74 -10.38
N VAL A 88 -18.60 -12.08 -10.32
CA VAL A 88 -19.69 -12.97 -10.73
C VAL A 88 -20.02 -13.93 -9.60
N ASP A 89 -21.30 -14.17 -9.35
CA ASP A 89 -21.76 -15.26 -8.50
C ASP A 89 -21.80 -16.56 -9.31
N LEU A 90 -21.02 -17.57 -8.91
CA LEU A 90 -20.90 -18.83 -9.64
C LEU A 90 -22.21 -19.63 -9.61
N GLU A 91 -22.98 -19.54 -8.53
CA GLU A 91 -24.20 -20.35 -8.38
C GLU A 91 -25.36 -19.78 -9.19
N THR A 92 -25.47 -18.45 -9.24
CA THR A 92 -26.58 -17.78 -9.93
C THR A 92 -26.22 -17.30 -11.33
N GLU A 93 -24.94 -17.42 -11.73
CA GLU A 93 -24.37 -16.98 -13.01
C GLU A 93 -24.59 -15.48 -13.29
N ASN A 94 -24.91 -14.67 -12.27
CA ASN A 94 -25.14 -13.24 -12.44
C ASN A 94 -23.87 -12.43 -12.16
N VAL A 95 -23.69 -11.37 -12.95
CA VAL A 95 -22.65 -10.37 -12.73
C VAL A 95 -23.10 -9.44 -11.61
N LEU A 96 -22.32 -9.44 -10.52
CA LEU A 96 -22.57 -8.65 -9.32
C LEU A 96 -22.02 -7.22 -9.44
N ARG A 97 -20.83 -7.09 -10.04
CA ARG A 97 -20.10 -5.82 -10.14
C ARG A 97 -19.19 -5.82 -11.36
N ILE A 98 -19.13 -4.67 -12.03
CA ILE A 98 -18.15 -4.36 -13.07
C ILE A 98 -17.49 -3.05 -12.65
N GLU A 99 -16.17 -3.07 -12.50
CA GLU A 99 -15.37 -1.92 -12.09
C GLU A 99 -14.23 -1.70 -13.09
N GLU A 100 -14.07 -0.47 -13.54
CA GLU A 100 -12.96 -0.07 -14.41
C GLU A 100 -11.68 0.03 -13.57
N LYS A 101 -10.62 -0.67 -13.99
CA LYS A 101 -9.35 -0.69 -13.26
C LYS A 101 -8.41 0.34 -13.86
N THR A 102 -8.34 1.54 -13.28
CA THR A 102 -7.35 2.53 -13.69
C THR A 102 -5.94 1.96 -13.57
N GLN A 103 -5.23 1.86 -14.70
CA GLN A 103 -3.81 1.51 -14.72
C GLN A 103 -3.02 2.80 -14.85
N ASP A 104 -2.35 3.20 -13.77
CA ASP A 104 -1.44 4.33 -13.79
C ASP A 104 -0.11 3.90 -14.43
N TYR A 105 0.17 4.40 -15.63
CA TYR A 105 1.45 4.19 -16.30
C TYR A 105 2.49 5.14 -15.72
N PHE A 106 3.34 4.64 -14.82
CA PHE A 106 4.49 5.40 -14.32
C PHE A 106 5.76 5.00 -15.09
N THR A 107 6.53 5.99 -15.55
CA THR A 107 7.89 5.79 -16.07
C THR A 107 8.88 6.34 -15.06
N ALA A 108 9.68 5.47 -14.45
CA ALA A 108 10.69 5.89 -13.50
C ALA A 108 11.93 6.43 -14.23
N TYR A 109 12.18 7.74 -14.10
CA TYR A 109 13.44 8.34 -14.53
C TYR A 109 14.44 8.34 -13.37
N ASN A 110 15.43 7.44 -13.46
CA ASN A 110 16.49 7.34 -12.47
C ASN A 110 17.72 8.15 -12.92
N PHE A 111 18.31 8.95 -12.03
CA PHE A 111 19.54 9.70 -12.32
C PHE A 111 20.77 8.76 -12.33
N ILE A 112 21.03 8.06 -11.22
CA ILE A 112 22.06 7.02 -11.11
C ILE A 112 21.38 5.75 -10.56
N PRO A 113 21.55 4.57 -11.18
CA PRO A 113 20.97 3.34 -10.66
C PRO A 113 21.64 2.94 -9.35
N ASN A 114 20.85 2.57 -8.34
CA ASN A 114 21.35 2.03 -7.09
C ASN A 114 21.17 0.49 -7.13
N PRO A 115 22.21 -0.33 -6.89
CA PRO A 115 22.07 -1.79 -6.85
C PRO A 115 21.24 -2.29 -5.65
N ASN A 116 21.05 -1.48 -4.62
CA ASN A 116 20.40 -1.87 -3.37
C ASN A 116 18.92 -1.44 -3.26
N SER A 117 18.43 -0.57 -4.16
CA SER A 117 17.06 -0.06 -4.14
C SER A 117 16.48 0.05 -5.54
N TRP A 118 15.16 -0.06 -5.64
CA TRP A 118 14.42 0.18 -6.89
C TRP A 118 14.39 1.66 -7.29
N MET A 119 14.68 2.57 -6.35
CA MET A 119 14.84 4.00 -6.62
C MET A 119 16.30 4.36 -6.91
N GLY A 120 16.51 5.26 -7.87
CA GLY A 120 17.83 5.80 -8.20
C GLY A 120 18.43 6.63 -7.06
N LEU A 121 19.75 6.74 -7.06
CA LEU A 121 20.50 7.64 -6.18
C LEU A 121 20.25 9.10 -6.58
N GLY A 122 19.79 9.92 -5.64
CA GLY A 122 19.63 11.35 -5.85
C GLY A 122 20.97 12.11 -5.73
N PHE A 123 21.08 13.24 -6.43
CA PHE A 123 22.27 14.12 -6.34
C PHE A 123 22.55 14.60 -4.90
N GLY A 124 21.50 14.76 -4.08
CA GLY A 124 21.64 15.13 -2.67
C GLY A 124 22.50 14.16 -1.85
N HIS A 125 22.41 12.85 -2.13
CA HIS A 125 23.23 11.85 -1.45
C HIS A 125 24.73 11.96 -1.83
N LEU A 126 25.03 12.41 -3.05
CA LEU A 126 26.40 12.69 -3.46
C LEU A 126 26.97 13.92 -2.76
N LEU A 127 26.13 14.93 -2.49
CA LEU A 127 26.54 16.15 -1.80
C LEU A 127 26.58 16.03 -0.27
N GLU A 128 25.96 14.99 0.30
CA GLU A 128 25.88 14.76 1.74
C GLU A 128 27.26 14.79 2.41
N HIS A 129 28.19 13.99 1.89
CA HIS A 129 29.57 13.89 2.41
C HIS A 129 30.35 15.20 2.28
N LEU A 130 30.12 15.96 1.20
CA LEU A 130 30.73 17.28 1.01
C LEU A 130 30.20 18.30 2.03
N ASN A 131 28.90 18.29 2.28
CA ASN A 131 28.28 19.18 3.26
C ASN A 131 28.81 18.90 4.67
N HIS A 132 28.90 17.62 5.06
CA HIS A 132 29.53 17.25 6.33
C HIS A 132 30.99 17.70 6.41
N SER A 133 31.76 17.54 5.34
CA SER A 133 33.16 17.99 5.28
C SER A 133 33.28 19.51 5.47
N VAL A 134 32.42 20.30 4.81
CA VAL A 134 32.39 21.77 4.95
C VAL A 134 32.04 22.17 6.39
N ASN A 135 31.05 21.53 7.01
CA ASN A 135 30.68 21.81 8.39
C ASN A 135 31.84 21.52 9.36
N SER A 136 32.49 20.37 9.22
CA SER A 136 33.65 20.00 10.05
C SER A 136 34.81 20.98 9.87
N LEU A 137 35.14 21.36 8.63
CA LEU A 137 36.20 22.33 8.35
C LEU A 137 35.88 23.72 8.91
N THR A 138 34.63 24.14 8.81
CA THR A 138 34.19 25.44 9.34
C THR A 138 34.33 25.49 10.85
N ASN A 139 33.92 24.42 11.55
CA ASN A 139 34.09 24.32 12.99
C ASN A 139 35.57 24.35 13.39
N GLN A 140 36.41 23.53 12.75
CA GLN A 140 37.85 23.50 13.02
C GLN A 140 38.52 24.87 12.77
N LEU A 141 38.09 25.58 11.73
CA LEU A 141 38.62 26.90 11.40
C LEU A 141 38.20 27.95 12.43
N ILE A 142 36.95 27.92 12.89
CA ILE A 142 36.46 28.81 13.96
C ILE A 142 37.18 28.52 15.27
N ASP A 143 37.38 27.24 15.60
CA ASP A 143 38.11 26.83 16.80
C ASP A 143 39.58 27.28 16.74
N ALA A 144 40.24 27.11 15.59
CA ALA A 144 41.60 27.61 15.37
C ALA A 144 41.69 29.14 15.44
N GLY A 145 40.68 29.84 14.92
CA GLY A 145 40.58 31.30 15.02
C GLY A 145 40.37 31.77 16.46
N THR A 146 39.55 31.04 17.23
CA THR A 146 39.34 31.30 18.66
C THR A 146 40.65 31.09 19.41
N LEU A 147 41.34 29.97 19.18
CA LEU A 147 42.63 29.67 19.80
C LEU A 147 43.72 30.69 19.43
N SER A 148 43.74 31.16 18.18
CA SER A 148 44.69 32.19 17.72
C SER A 148 44.44 33.56 18.37
N ASN A 149 43.19 33.86 18.73
CA ASN A 149 42.82 35.11 19.39
C ASN A 149 42.89 35.01 20.93
N THR A 150 42.82 33.80 21.48
CA THR A 150 43.11 33.58 22.91
C THR A 150 44.61 33.58 23.10
N ILE A 151 45.13 34.60 23.77
CA ILE A 151 46.55 34.64 24.12
C ILE A 151 46.81 33.54 25.14
N CYS A 152 47.73 32.63 24.81
CA CYS A 152 48.20 31.58 25.71
C CYS A 152 49.62 31.96 26.17
N GLY A 153 49.83 32.09 27.48
CA GLY A 153 51.15 32.33 28.06
C GLY A 153 51.98 31.04 28.14
N PHE A 154 53.31 31.15 28.00
CA PHE A 154 54.22 30.02 28.25
C PHE A 154 54.79 30.11 29.67
N PHE A 155 54.66 29.04 30.47
CA PHE A 155 55.33 28.94 31.77
C PHE A 155 56.76 28.44 31.60
N ASN A 156 57.71 29.11 32.24
CA ASN A 156 59.08 28.64 32.39
C ASN A 156 59.24 28.00 33.77
N GLU A 157 59.90 26.85 33.87
CA GLU A 157 60.20 26.15 35.13
C GLU A 157 60.90 27.05 36.18
N ARG A 158 61.55 28.13 35.75
CA ARG A 158 62.16 29.15 36.63
C ARG A 158 61.21 30.20 37.20
N ALA A 159 59.92 30.20 36.84
CA ALA A 159 58.94 31.19 37.31
C ALA A 159 58.52 30.98 38.79
N GLY A 160 58.94 29.91 39.44
CA GLY A 160 58.77 29.72 40.89
C GLY A 160 57.34 29.37 41.35
N ILE A 161 56.41 29.13 40.41
CA ILE A 161 55.03 28.73 40.70
C ILE A 161 55.01 27.23 41.08
N LYS A 162 54.45 26.89 42.25
CA LYS A 162 54.38 25.49 42.74
C LYS A 162 53.35 24.69 41.93
N ALA A 163 53.74 23.50 41.46
CA ALA A 163 52.99 22.61 40.57
C ALA A 163 51.68 22.00 41.12
N GLY A 164 51.08 22.58 42.17
CA GLY A 164 50.00 21.96 42.93
C GLY A 164 48.58 22.31 42.49
N ASP A 165 48.36 23.46 41.85
CA ASP A 165 47.02 23.88 41.44
C ASP A 165 47.10 24.80 40.20
N LEU A 166 47.04 24.18 39.02
CA LEU A 166 47.10 24.86 37.72
C LEU A 166 45.82 24.49 36.96
N SER A 167 44.70 25.08 37.37
CA SER A 167 43.51 25.18 36.51
C SER A 167 43.54 26.54 35.83
N PHE A 168 43.33 26.57 34.51
CA PHE A 168 43.31 27.79 33.72
C PHE A 168 42.00 27.86 32.96
N ASP A 169 41.30 28.98 33.09
CA ASP A 169 40.19 29.31 32.22
C ASP A 169 40.69 30.05 30.97
N MET A 170 39.94 29.93 29.87
CA MET A 170 40.28 30.54 28.58
C MET A 170 40.45 32.06 28.72
N GLY A 171 41.68 32.56 28.51
CA GLY A 171 42.03 33.98 28.62
C GLY A 171 42.63 34.42 29.97
N GLU A 172 42.86 33.51 30.91
CA GLU A 172 43.52 33.82 32.18
C GLU A 172 45.05 33.90 32.04
N PHE A 173 45.65 34.97 32.55
CA PHE A 173 47.10 35.13 32.67
C PHE A 173 47.50 35.08 34.14
N GLN A 174 48.35 34.13 34.53
CA GLN A 174 49.07 34.17 35.80
C GLN A 174 50.52 34.55 35.55
N GLY A 175 50.95 35.66 36.16
CA GLY A 175 52.33 36.13 36.20
C GLY A 175 53.02 35.77 37.49
#